data_AF-A0A8J6Z4J0-F1
#
_entry.id   AF-A0A8J6Z4J0-F1
#
_cell.length_a   1.000
_cell.length_b   1.000
_cell.length_c   1.000
_cell.angle_alpha   90.00
_cell.angle_beta   90.00
_cell.angle_gamma   90.00
#
_symmetry.space_group_name_H-M   'P 1'
#
loop_
_entity.id
_entity.type
_entity.pdbx_description
1 polymer ?
#
loop_
_entity_poly.entity_id
_entity_poly.type
_entity_poly.pdbx_seq_one_letter_code
_entity_poly.pdbx_strand_id
1 'polypeptide(L)'
;METLRRLRRFYWPHKHLFFLSILCLFGTTGITLVYPLVLKVTIDDVIGKMQYHFVPWIAGGFLLLMGVKGFLLFIHQYFGDLFGIRAVYELRNELYKKLQYLSFRYYDN
;
A
#
# COMPACT_ATOMS: atom_id res chain seq x y z
N MET A 1 2.45 -6.82 -26.58
CA MET A 1 2.48 -6.83 -25.09
C MET A 1 2.76 -8.25 -24.54
N GLU A 2 3.77 -8.94 -25.06
CA GLU A 2 4.10 -10.32 -24.65
C GLU A 2 4.99 -10.38 -23.39
N THR A 3 5.74 -9.29 -23.14
CA THR A 3 6.68 -9.12 -22.03
C THR A 3 6.01 -9.17 -20.66
N LEU A 4 4.93 -8.41 -20.47
CA LEU A 4 4.11 -8.43 -19.25
C LEU A 4 3.51 -9.82 -18.97
N ARG A 5 3.15 -10.57 -20.01
CA ARG A 5 2.57 -11.91 -19.90
C ARG A 5 3.61 -12.95 -19.48
N ARG A 6 4.87 -12.80 -19.88
CA ARG A 6 6.01 -13.62 -19.41
C ARG A 6 6.40 -13.28 -17.97
N LEU A 7 6.42 -11.99 -17.61
CA LEU A 7 6.68 -11.55 -16.24
C LEU A 7 5.59 -12.01 -15.25
N ARG A 8 4.37 -12.29 -15.74
CA ARG A 8 3.26 -12.79 -14.92
C ARG A 8 3.64 -14.02 -14.09
N ARG A 9 4.59 -14.86 -14.55
CA ARG A 9 5.06 -16.06 -13.83
C ARG A 9 5.88 -15.72 -12.57
N PHE A 10 6.54 -14.57 -12.55
CA PHE A 10 7.37 -14.08 -11.44
C PHE A 10 6.56 -13.34 -10.36
N TYR A 11 5.46 -12.67 -10.73
CA TYR A 11 4.61 -11.96 -9.76
C TYR A 11 3.50 -12.83 -9.13
N TRP A 12 3.15 -13.96 -9.75
CA TRP A 12 2.04 -14.83 -9.32
C TRP A 12 2.23 -15.57 -7.98
N PRO A 13 3.44 -15.90 -7.49
CA PRO A 13 3.59 -16.60 -6.20
C PRO A 13 3.20 -15.73 -5.00
N HIS A 14 3.36 -14.41 -5.11
CA HIS A 14 3.19 -13.47 -3.98
C HIS A 14 1.85 -12.71 -4.01
N LYS A 15 0.87 -13.22 -4.74
CA LYS A 15 -0.46 -12.60 -4.88
C LYS A 15 -1.17 -12.31 -3.58
N HIS A 16 -0.95 -13.12 -2.56
CA HIS A 16 -1.55 -12.92 -1.25
C HIS A 16 -1.07 -11.61 -0.60
N LEU A 17 0.22 -11.27 -0.74
CA LEU A 17 0.79 -10.01 -0.25
C LEU A 17 0.25 -8.81 -1.04
N PHE A 18 0.10 -8.98 -2.35
CA PHE A 18 -0.47 -7.95 -3.22
C PHE A 18 -1.95 -7.68 -2.90
N PHE A 19 -2.75 -8.72 -2.71
CA PHE A 19 -4.17 -8.59 -2.37
C PHE A 19 -4.37 -7.99 -0.97
N LEU A 20 -3.53 -8.38 0.00
CA LEU A 20 -3.55 -7.81 1.35
C LEU A 20 -3.16 -6.32 1.33
N SER A 21 -2.14 -5.96 0.55
CA SER A 21 -1.73 -4.57 0.34
C SER A 21 -2.89 -3.77 -0.29
N ILE A 22 -3.55 -4.28 -1.33
CA ILE A 22 -4.71 -3.62 -1.95
C ILE A 22 -5.86 -3.45 -0.96
N LEU A 23 -6.18 -4.45 -0.14
CA LEU A 23 -7.23 -4.34 0.87
C LEU A 23 -6.90 -3.25 1.90
N CYS A 24 -5.65 -3.16 2.36
CA CYS A 24 -5.22 -2.06 3.25
C CYS A 24 -5.27 -0.70 2.55
N LEU A 25 -4.95 -0.63 1.26
CA LEU A 25 -5.07 0.60 0.48
C LEU A 25 -6.53 1.08 0.43
N PHE A 26 -7.46 0.18 0.11
CA PHE A 26 -8.89 0.48 0.11
C PHE A 26 -9.36 1.00 1.46
N GLY A 27 -8.93 0.36 2.57
CA GLY A 27 -9.22 0.85 3.91
C GLY A 27 -8.67 2.26 4.17
N THR A 28 -7.42 2.51 3.78
CA THR A 28 -6.76 3.82 3.96
C THR A 28 -7.44 4.93 3.14
N THR A 29 -7.83 4.62 1.89
CA THR A 29 -8.57 5.54 1.03
C THR A 29 -9.96 5.82 1.58
N GLY A 30 -10.65 4.78 2.09
CA GLY A 30 -11.94 4.92 2.77
C GLY A 30 -11.84 5.88 3.97
N ILE A 31 -10.82 5.72 4.82
CA ILE A 31 -10.60 6.63 5.96
C ILE A 31 -10.33 8.07 5.48
N THR A 32 -9.64 8.23 4.35
CA THR A 32 -9.38 9.56 3.77
C THR A 32 -10.68 10.24 3.30
N LEU A 33 -11.67 9.49 2.83
CA LEU A 33 -13.00 10.00 2.50
C LEU A 33 -13.84 10.36 3.73
N VAL A 34 -13.58 9.71 4.88
CA VAL A 34 -14.25 10.02 6.16
C VAL A 34 -13.74 11.33 6.77
N TYR A 35 -12.53 11.78 6.41
CA TYR A 35 -11.91 13.01 6.89
C TYR A 35 -12.80 14.27 6.76
N PRO A 36 -13.35 14.62 5.57
CA PRO A 36 -14.24 15.77 5.44
C PRO A 36 -15.55 15.63 6.21
N LEU A 37 -16.04 14.39 6.42
CA LEU A 37 -17.23 14.10 7.21
C LEU A 37 -17.00 14.43 8.69
N VAL A 38 -15.84 14.05 9.24
CA VAL A 38 -15.47 14.40 10.63
C VAL A 38 -15.26 15.91 10.77
N LEU A 39 -14.67 16.56 9.77
CA LEU A 39 -14.50 18.01 9.77
C LEU A 39 -15.86 18.72 9.81
N LYS A 40 -16.83 18.25 9.02
CA LYS A 40 -18.19 18.78 8.99
C LYS A 40 -18.89 18.66 10.35
N VAL A 41 -18.83 17.49 10.97
CA VAL A 41 -19.41 17.26 12.31
C VAL A 41 -18.74 18.17 13.35
N THR A 42 -17.43 18.37 13.25
CA THR A 42 -16.69 19.27 14.15
C THR A 42 -17.20 20.71 14.00
N ILE A 43 -17.40 21.20 12.78
CA ILE A 43 -17.88 22.57 12.55
C ILE A 43 -19.36 22.71 12.96
N ASP A 44 -20.23 21.83 12.49
CA ASP A 44 -21.68 21.96 12.67
C ASP A 44 -22.13 21.69 14.12
N ASP A 45 -21.63 20.62 14.76
CA ASP A 45 -22.08 20.23 16.09
C ASP A 45 -21.29 20.89 17.24
N VAL A 46 -20.00 21.19 17.04
CA VAL A 46 -19.16 21.72 18.12
C VAL A 46 -19.14 23.23 18.13
N ILE A 47 -18.87 23.84 16.97
CA ILE A 47 -18.80 25.30 16.83
C ILE A 47 -20.22 25.86 16.69
N GLY A 48 -21.07 25.24 15.86
CA GLY A 48 -22.44 25.70 15.62
C GLY A 48 -23.36 25.66 16.85
N LYS A 49 -23.23 24.66 17.73
CA LYS A 49 -24.07 24.53 18.94
C LYS A 49 -23.42 25.06 20.23
N MET A 50 -22.21 25.64 20.16
CA MET A 50 -21.44 26.12 21.33
C MET A 50 -21.25 25.07 22.45
N GLN A 51 -21.27 23.77 22.11
CA GLN A 51 -21.10 22.68 23.08
C GLN A 51 -19.65 22.19 23.12
N TYR A 52 -18.78 23.01 23.71
CA TYR A 52 -17.34 22.76 23.82
C TYR A 52 -16.97 21.48 24.61
N HIS A 53 -17.93 20.88 25.33
CA HIS A 53 -17.71 19.64 26.07
C HIS A 53 -17.52 18.42 25.15
N PHE A 54 -18.06 18.44 23.93
CA PHE A 54 -17.90 17.34 22.97
C PHE A 54 -16.58 17.42 22.17
N VAL A 55 -15.86 18.55 22.24
CA VAL A 55 -14.56 18.76 21.57
C VAL A 55 -13.56 17.64 21.90
N PRO A 56 -13.26 17.32 23.19
CA PRO A 56 -12.27 16.30 23.51
C PRO A 56 -12.67 14.89 23.04
N TRP A 57 -13.97 14.57 23.01
CA TRP A 57 -14.45 13.26 22.54
C TRP A 57 -14.26 13.09 21.03
N ILE A 58 -14.60 14.13 20.25
CA ILE A 58 -14.39 14.15 18.79
C ILE A 58 -12.89 14.16 18.46
N ALA A 59 -12.10 14.98 19.18
CA ALA A 59 -10.66 15.01 19.01
C ALA A 59 -10.03 13.64 19.31
N GLY A 60 -10.45 12.97 20.40
CA GLY A 60 -9.98 11.63 20.74
C GLY A 60 -10.35 10.58 19.67
N GLY A 61 -11.60 10.58 19.20
CA GLY A 61 -12.04 9.69 18.13
C GLY A 61 -11.30 9.91 16.81
N PHE A 62 -11.03 11.18 16.47
CA PHE A 62 -10.26 11.53 15.28
C PHE A 62 -8.78 11.12 15.39
N LEU A 63 -8.19 11.26 16.58
CA LEU A 63 -6.81 10.85 16.85
C LEU A 63 -6.68 9.32 16.71
N LEU A 64 -7.65 8.56 17.23
CA LEU A 64 -7.73 7.11 17.07
C LEU A 64 -7.88 6.72 15.59
N LEU A 65 -8.77 7.40 14.86
CA LEU A 65 -8.98 7.18 13.43
C LEU A 65 -7.73 7.48 12.58
N MET A 66 -7.00 8.55 12.90
CA MET A 66 -5.69 8.87 12.31
C MET A 66 -4.65 7.80 12.63
N GLY A 67 -4.62 7.28 13.86
CA GLY A 67 -3.74 6.18 14.27
C GLY A 67 -4.00 4.91 13.46
N VAL A 68 -5.28 4.52 13.32
CA VAL A 68 -5.69 3.37 12.50
C VAL A 68 -5.30 3.59 11.03
N LYS A 69 -5.55 4.79 10.47
CA LYS A 69 -5.12 5.14 9.10
C LYS A 69 -3.61 4.94 8.92
N GLY A 70 -2.82 5.46 9.85
CA GLY A 70 -1.36 5.35 9.80
C GLY A 70 -0.90 3.89 9.83
N PHE A 71 -1.52 3.07 10.68
CA PHE A 71 -1.22 1.64 10.76
C PHE A 71 -1.56 0.89 9.46
N LEU A 72 -2.74 1.15 8.87
CA LEU A 72 -3.14 0.54 7.60
C LEU A 72 -2.22 0.97 6.45
N LEU A 73 -1.82 2.26 6.42
CA LEU A 73 -0.90 2.77 5.42
C LEU A 73 0.48 2.13 5.55
N PHE A 74 0.98 1.96 6.78
CA PHE A 74 2.26 1.29 7.04
C PHE A 74 2.25 -0.15 6.54
N ILE A 75 1.18 -0.91 6.85
CA ILE A 75 1.00 -2.27 6.37
C ILE A 75 0.96 -2.30 4.84
N HIS A 76 0.15 -1.44 4.23
CA HIS A 76 0.04 -1.34 2.77
C HIS A 76 1.40 -1.13 2.10
N GLN A 77 2.15 -0.14 2.58
CA GLN A 77 3.46 0.24 2.07
C GLN A 77 4.46 -0.91 2.22
N TYR A 78 4.57 -1.47 3.43
CA TYR A 78 5.52 -2.54 3.74
C TYR A 78 5.29 -3.78 2.85
N PHE A 79 4.04 -4.23 2.74
CA PHE A 79 3.71 -5.39 1.90
C PHE A 79 3.86 -5.08 0.40
N GLY A 80 3.58 -3.85 -0.02
CA GLY A 80 3.79 -3.39 -1.39
C GLY A 80 5.26 -3.40 -1.78
N ASP A 81 6.12 -2.80 -0.95
CA ASP A 81 7.56 -2.74 -1.19
C ASP A 81 8.20 -4.14 -1.14
N LEU A 82 7.81 -4.96 -0.17
CA LEU A 82 8.30 -6.35 -0.06
C LEU A 82 7.94 -7.17 -1.30
N PHE A 83 6.72 -7.01 -1.82
CA PHE A 83 6.29 -7.64 -3.07
C PHE A 83 7.16 -7.19 -4.26
N GLY A 84 7.38 -5.89 -4.39
CA GLY A 84 8.21 -5.32 -5.46
C GLY A 84 9.65 -5.85 -5.42
N ILE A 85 10.29 -5.80 -4.25
CA ILE A 85 11.68 -6.25 -4.07
C ILE A 85 11.83 -7.74 -4.37
N ARG A 86 10.92 -8.59 -3.86
CA ARG A 86 10.99 -10.03 -4.11
C ARG A 86 10.84 -10.38 -5.58
N ALA A 87 9.91 -9.73 -6.28
CA ALA A 87 9.73 -9.98 -7.69
C ALA A 87 10.94 -9.55 -8.53
N VAL A 88 11.55 -8.40 -8.22
CA VAL A 88 12.79 -7.95 -8.87
C VAL A 88 13.95 -8.90 -8.56
N TYR A 89 14.06 -9.37 -7.31
CA TYR A 89 15.09 -10.31 -6.90
C TYR A 89 15.01 -11.62 -7.69
N GLU A 90 13.81 -12.19 -7.82
CA GLU A 90 13.59 -13.44 -8.55
C GLU A 90 13.87 -13.29 -10.05
N LEU A 91 13.45 -12.16 -10.64
CA LEU A 91 13.76 -11.83 -12.04
C LEU A 91 15.27 -11.67 -12.26
N ARG A 92 15.96 -10.98 -11.34
CA ARG A 92 17.41 -10.82 -11.39
C ARG A 92 18.09 -12.18 -11.30
N ASN A 93 17.68 -13.05 -10.40
CA ASN A 93 18.29 -14.36 -10.22
C ASN A 93 18.16 -15.25 -11.48
N GLU A 94 16.99 -15.28 -12.11
CA GLU A 94 16.79 -16.03 -13.36
C GLU A 94 17.57 -15.44 -14.55
N LEU A 95 17.71 -14.11 -14.61
CA LEU A 95 18.60 -13.44 -15.57
C LEU A 95 20.07 -13.86 -15.35
N TYR A 96 20.56 -13.87 -14.11
CA TYR A 96 21.93 -14.27 -13.79
C TYR A 96 22.19 -15.73 -14.17
N LYS A 97 21.27 -16.66 -13.83
CA LYS A 97 21.40 -18.06 -14.26
C LYS A 97 21.52 -18.16 -15.77
N LYS A 98 20.70 -17.41 -16.52
CA LYS A 98 20.73 -17.49 -17.98
C LYS A 98 22.00 -16.89 -18.59
N LEU A 99 22.54 -15.83 -17.98
CA LEU A 99 23.85 -15.26 -18.33
C LEU A 99 24.98 -16.28 -18.13
N GLN A 100 24.92 -17.13 -17.11
CA GLN A 100 25.95 -18.15 -16.83
C GLN A 100 26.02 -19.27 -17.89
N TYR A 101 24.89 -19.63 -18.52
CA TYR A 101 24.86 -20.66 -19.58
C TYR A 101 25.06 -20.09 -21.00
N LEU A 102 25.28 -18.78 -21.11
CA LEU A 102 25.40 -18.12 -22.40
C LEU A 102 26.82 -18.29 -22.96
N SER A 103 26.90 -18.60 -24.25
CA SER A 103 28.17 -18.77 -24.96
C SER A 103 29.02 -17.50 -24.90
N PHE A 104 30.35 -17.66 -24.83
CA PHE A 104 31.33 -16.56 -24.87
C PHE A 104 31.11 -15.58 -26.03
N ARG A 105 30.59 -16.04 -27.17
CA ARG A 105 30.27 -15.19 -28.33
C ARG A 105 29.20 -14.12 -28.03
N TYR A 106 28.38 -14.32 -27.00
CA TYR A 106 27.45 -13.29 -26.53
C TYR A 106 28.15 -12.19 -25.74
N TYR A 107 29.27 -12.48 -25.08
CA TYR A 107 30.03 -11.51 -24.30
C TYR A 107 31.07 -10.76 -25.14
N ASP A 108 31.52 -11.35 -26.26
CA ASP A 108 32.49 -10.76 -27.19
C ASP A 108 31.87 -9.83 -28.26
N ASN A 109 30.53 -9.77 -28.37
CA ASN A 109 29.78 -8.86 -29.25
C ASN A 109 29.16 -7.72 -28.44
#